data_AF-A0A1I1C051-F1
#
_entry.id   AF-A0A1I1C051-F1
#
_cell.length_a   1.000
_cell.length_b   1.000
_cell.length_c   1.000
_cell.angle_alpha   90.00
_cell.angle_beta   90.00
_cell.angle_gamma   90.00
#
_symmetry.space_group_name_H-M   'P 1'
#
loop_
_entity.id
_entity.type
_entity.pdbx_description
1 polymer ?
#
loop_
_entity_poly.entity_id
_entity_poly.type
_entity_poly.pdbx_seq_one_letter_code
_entity_poly.pdbx_strand_id
1 'polypeptide(L)'
;MGRIYYDQSVKDEAINRFLNGESSPKIALDMGINSPDLIRKWVQSWRKEHNISSKGYRKPNIADDVDEIQRLRSLNQRVEEERDLVLKTLSLVMTGEIKGWNELLSRLAPSNDGI
;
A
#
# COMPACT_ATOMS: atom_id res chain seq x y z
N MET A 1 -42.49 -4.73 16.32
CA MET A 1 -41.09 -4.42 16.71
C MET A 1 -40.72 -3.05 16.15
N GLY A 2 -40.22 -2.13 16.97
CA GLY A 2 -39.80 -0.81 16.53
C GLY A 2 -38.56 -0.87 15.64
N ARG A 3 -38.48 0.02 14.65
CA ARG A 3 -37.31 0.13 13.77
C ARG A 3 -36.21 0.84 14.55
N ILE A 4 -35.13 0.14 14.89
CA ILE A 4 -33.99 0.73 15.57
C ILE A 4 -33.18 1.53 14.55
N TYR A 5 -32.95 2.80 14.84
CA TYR A 5 -32.20 3.71 13.99
C TYR A 5 -30.78 3.88 14.56
N TYR A 6 -29.78 3.76 13.70
CA TYR A 6 -28.39 4.00 14.04
C TYR A 6 -27.95 5.31 13.41
N ASP A 7 -27.19 6.10 14.16
CA ASP A 7 -26.60 7.33 13.67
C ASP A 7 -25.64 7.06 12.51
N GLN A 8 -25.43 8.07 11.66
CA GLN A 8 -24.59 7.90 10.47
C GLN A 8 -23.13 7.62 10.84
N SER A 9 -22.62 8.26 11.90
CA SER A 9 -21.27 8.02 12.43
C SER A 9 -21.02 6.53 12.76
N VAL A 10 -22.00 5.88 13.39
CA VAL A 10 -21.95 4.45 13.74
C VAL A 10 -21.94 3.57 12.49
N LYS A 11 -22.71 3.94 11.45
CA LYS A 11 -22.71 3.20 10.19
C LYS A 11 -21.38 3.33 9.47
N ASP A 12 -20.81 4.53 9.43
CA ASP A 12 -19.55 4.80 8.75
C ASP A 12 -18.39 4.07 9.44
N GLU A 13 -18.34 4.05 10.77
CA GLU A 13 -17.36 3.26 11.52
C GLU A 13 -17.51 1.76 11.23
N ALA A 14 -18.74 1.23 11.26
CA ALA A 14 -19.00 -0.18 10.97
C ALA A 14 -18.61 -0.58 9.54
N ILE A 15 -18.84 0.32 8.56
CA ILE A 15 -18.40 0.13 7.18
C ILE A 15 -16.88 0.10 7.10
N ASN A 16 -16.19 1.06 7.72
CA ASN A 16 -14.72 1.13 7.70
C ASN A 16 -14.07 -0.12 8.29
N ARG A 17 -14.56 -0.60 9.45
CA ARG A 17 -14.08 -1.85 10.05
C ARG A 17 -14.29 -3.06 9.14
N PHE A 18 -15.45 -3.12 8.47
CA PHE A 18 -15.74 -4.20 7.53
C PHE A 18 -14.82 -4.16 6.30
N LEU A 19 -14.53 -2.96 5.77
CA LEU A 19 -13.62 -2.78 4.64
C LEU A 19 -12.16 -3.12 5.01
N ASN A 20 -11.78 -2.93 6.27
CA ASN A 20 -10.48 -3.35 6.81
C ASN A 20 -10.37 -4.86 7.06
N GLY A 21 -11.40 -5.65 6.74
CA GLY A 21 -11.37 -7.12 6.81
C GLY A 21 -11.95 -7.72 8.08
N GLU A 22 -12.53 -6.92 8.99
CA GLU A 22 -13.21 -7.46 10.16
C GLU A 22 -14.56 -8.11 9.79
N SER A 23 -14.92 -9.20 10.50
CA SER A 23 -16.14 -9.94 10.20
C SER A 23 -17.39 -9.22 10.73
N SER A 24 -18.49 -9.25 9.97
CA SER A 24 -19.76 -8.63 10.41
C SER A 24 -20.24 -9.09 11.80
N PRO A 25 -20.12 -10.38 12.20
CA PRO A 25 -20.49 -10.81 13.54
C PRO A 25 -19.65 -10.15 14.64
N LYS A 26 -18.33 -10.02 14.43
CA LYS A 26 -17.43 -9.38 15.39
C LYS A 26 -17.76 -7.90 15.54
N ILE A 27 -17.90 -7.17 14.42
CA ILE A 27 -18.25 -5.75 14.43
C ILE A 27 -19.61 -5.52 15.12
N ALA A 28 -20.59 -6.38 14.87
CA ALA A 28 -21.92 -6.26 15.48
C ALA A 28 -21.87 -6.43 17.00
N LEU A 29 -21.07 -7.39 17.48
CA LEU A 29 -20.87 -7.63 18.90
C LEU A 29 -20.14 -6.46 19.56
N ASP A 30 -19.04 -5.99 18.97
CA ASP A 30 -18.20 -4.92 19.52
C ASP A 30 -18.93 -3.57 19.58
N MET A 31 -19.81 -3.29 18.60
CA MET A 31 -20.53 -2.01 18.49
C MET A 31 -21.97 -2.07 19.04
N GLY A 32 -22.41 -3.22 19.58
CA GLY A 32 -23.77 -3.40 20.08
C GLY A 32 -24.86 -3.30 19.00
N ILE A 33 -24.52 -3.65 17.74
CA ILE A 33 -25.47 -3.65 16.63
C ILE A 33 -26.27 -4.94 16.67
N ASN A 34 -27.60 -4.82 16.67
CA ASN A 34 -28.52 -5.96 16.84
C ASN A 34 -28.37 -7.09 15.82
N SER A 35 -27.80 -6.82 14.63
CA SER A 35 -27.66 -7.83 13.60
C SER A 35 -26.44 -7.58 12.71
N PRO A 36 -25.60 -8.61 12.49
CA PRO A 36 -24.52 -8.57 11.50
C PRO A 36 -25.00 -8.26 10.07
N ASP A 37 -26.26 -8.57 9.74
CA ASP A 37 -26.81 -8.30 8.41
C ASP A 37 -27.07 -6.82 8.15
N LEU A 38 -27.23 -6.01 9.19
CA LEU A 38 -27.32 -4.55 9.05
C LEU A 38 -26.02 -3.98 8.50
N ILE A 39 -24.89 -4.47 8.99
CA ILE A 39 -23.55 -4.06 8.54
C ILE A 39 -23.36 -4.42 7.07
N ARG A 40 -23.74 -5.64 6.66
CA ARG A 40 -23.69 -6.05 5.25
C ARG A 40 -24.53 -5.16 4.34
N LYS A 41 -25.73 -4.78 4.78
CA LYS A 41 -26.61 -3.86 4.05
C LYS A 41 -26.00 -2.47 3.92
N TRP A 42 -25.42 -1.93 5.00
CA TRP A 42 -24.75 -0.63 4.97
C TRP A 42 -23.55 -0.63 4.00
N VAL A 43 -22.73 -1.68 4.04
CA VAL A 43 -21.61 -1.86 3.11
C VAL A 43 -22.10 -1.98 1.66
N GLN A 44 -23.19 -2.70 1.42
CA GLN A 44 -23.76 -2.83 0.08
C GLN A 44 -24.27 -1.49 -0.45
N SER A 45 -24.96 -0.71 0.38
CA SER A 45 -25.39 0.65 0.04
C SER A 45 -24.18 1.55 -0.26
N TRP A 46 -23.15 1.52 0.58
CA TRP A 46 -21.92 2.30 0.40
C TRP A 46 -21.21 1.94 -0.92
N ARG A 47 -21.07 0.65 -1.23
CA ARG A 47 -20.48 0.19 -2.51
C ARG A 47 -21.27 0.69 -3.71
N LYS A 48 -22.60 0.69 -3.64
CA LYS A 48 -23.47 1.17 -4.71
C LYS A 48 -23.29 2.68 -4.94
N GLU A 49 -23.21 3.45 -3.86
CA GLU A 49 -22.97 4.90 -3.93
C GLU A 49 -21.58 5.22 -4.52
N HIS A 50 -20.57 4.43 -4.20
CA HIS A 50 -19.20 4.62 -4.68
C HIS A 50 -18.93 3.94 -6.03
N ASN A 51 -19.98 3.45 -6.71
CA ASN A 51 -19.92 2.74 -7.99
C ASN A 51 -18.97 1.52 -7.99
N ILE A 52 -18.77 0.90 -6.82
CA ILE A 52 -17.94 -0.30 -6.62
C ILE A 52 -18.80 -1.52 -6.98
N SER A 53 -18.52 -2.11 -8.14
CA SER A 53 -19.26 -3.26 -8.64
C SER A 53 -19.14 -4.46 -7.69
N SER A 54 -20.28 -4.96 -7.22
CA SER A 54 -20.38 -6.21 -6.47
C SER A 54 -19.98 -7.45 -7.30
N LYS A 55 -19.84 -7.33 -8.63
CA LYS A 55 -19.36 -8.41 -9.51
C LYS A 55 -17.88 -8.73 -9.35
N GLY A 56 -17.12 -7.92 -8.61
CA GLY A 56 -15.69 -8.12 -8.37
C GLY A 56 -15.33 -8.75 -7.03
N TYR A 57 -16.30 -9.04 -6.15
CA TYR A 57 -16.01 -9.66 -4.85
C TYR A 57 -15.69 -11.15 -5.03
N ARG A 58 -14.52 -11.45 -5.58
CA ARG A 58 -13.92 -12.77 -5.45
C ARG A 58 -13.63 -12.96 -3.97
N LYS A 59 -14.07 -14.09 -3.42
CA LYS A 59 -13.62 -14.54 -2.11
C LYS A 59 -12.09 -14.47 -2.14
N PRO A 60 -11.44 -13.74 -1.22
CA PRO A 60 -9.98 -13.61 -1.24
C PRO A 60 -9.39 -15.01 -1.23
N ASN A 61 -8.66 -15.35 -2.29
CA ASN A 61 -7.95 -16.60 -2.36
C ASN A 61 -6.63 -16.36 -1.63
N ILE A 62 -6.59 -16.77 -0.37
CA ILE A 62 -5.44 -16.58 0.51
C ILE A 62 -4.15 -17.09 -0.15
N ALA A 63 -4.23 -18.15 -0.97
CA ALA A 63 -3.06 -18.66 -1.70
C ALA A 63 -2.52 -17.65 -2.73
N ASP A 64 -3.41 -17.06 -3.54
CA ASP A 64 -3.02 -16.06 -4.55
C ASP A 64 -2.47 -14.78 -3.88
N ASP A 65 -3.08 -14.37 -2.76
CA ASP A 65 -2.62 -13.21 -1.99
C ASP A 65 -1.24 -13.46 -1.36
N VAL A 66 -0.96 -14.67 -0.85
CA VAL A 66 0.35 -15.05 -0.29
C VAL A 66 1.43 -15.06 -1.36
N ASP A 67 1.15 -15.62 -2.54
CA ASP A 67 2.10 -15.66 -3.65
C ASP A 67 2.45 -14.26 -4.15
N GLU A 68 1.44 -13.39 -4.30
CA GLU A 68 1.67 -12.00 -4.72
C GLU A 68 2.42 -11.20 -3.64
N ILE A 69 2.13 -11.40 -2.34
CA ILE A 69 2.92 -10.79 -1.26
C ILE A 69 4.39 -11.23 -1.34
N GLN A 70 4.66 -12.51 -1.58
CA GLN A 70 6.03 -13.02 -1.66
C GLN A 70 6.76 -12.46 -2.88
N ARG A 71 6.07 -12.34 -4.01
CA ARG A 71 6.58 -11.70 -5.23
C ARG A 71 6.92 -10.23 -4.98
N LEU A 72 6.02 -9.47 -4.39
CA LEU A 72 6.22 -8.05 -4.08
C LEU A 72 7.39 -7.84 -3.10
N ARG A 73 7.54 -8.71 -2.09
CA ARG A 73 8.69 -8.68 -1.18
C ARG A 73 10.01 -8.91 -1.92
N SER A 74 10.05 -9.91 -2.80
CA SER A 74 11.23 -10.19 -3.62
C SER A 74 11.60 -9.02 -4.53
N LEU A 75 10.59 -8.36 -5.12
CA LEU A 75 10.79 -7.19 -5.97
C LEU A 75 11.33 -6.00 -5.16
N ASN A 76 10.74 -5.72 -4.00
CA ASN A 76 11.23 -4.65 -3.11
C ASN A 76 12.68 -4.90 -2.68
N GLN A 77 13.01 -6.13 -2.28
CA GLN A 77 14.38 -6.48 -1.89
C GLN A 77 15.37 -6.19 -3.03
N ARG A 78 15.05 -6.60 -4.27
CA ARG A 78 15.92 -6.33 -5.42
C ARG A 78 16.12 -4.84 -5.67
N VAL A 79 15.05 -4.04 -5.56
CA VAL A 79 15.14 -2.58 -5.73
C VAL A 79 16.01 -1.95 -4.64
N GLU A 80 15.92 -2.44 -3.40
CA GLU A 80 16.77 -1.99 -2.31
C GLU A 80 18.24 -2.34 -2.55
N GLU A 81 18.53 -3.54 -3.04
CA GLU A 81 19.89 -3.96 -3.42
C GLU A 81 20.46 -3.08 -4.55
N GLU A 82 19.66 -2.80 -5.58
CA GLU A 82 20.05 -1.90 -6.68
C GLU A 82 20.31 -0.47 -6.17
N ARG A 83 19.45 0.06 -5.29
CA ARG A 83 19.64 1.37 -4.64
C ARG A 83 20.95 1.41 -3.85
N ASP A 84 21.22 0.39 -3.04
CA ASP A 84 22.38 0.35 -2.16
C ASP A 84 23.69 0.28 -2.96
N LEU A 85 23.70 -0.47 -4.07
CA LEU A 85 24.82 -0.48 -5.01
C LEU A 85 25.06 0.90 -5.64
N VAL A 86 24.00 1.58 -6.06
CA VAL A 86 24.09 2.94 -6.62
C VAL A 86 24.62 3.91 -5.58
N LEU A 87 24.09 3.90 -4.36
CA LEU A 87 24.54 4.77 -3.27
C LEU A 87 26.00 4.52 -2.90
N LYS A 88 26.43 3.26 -2.85
CA LYS A 88 27.83 2.90 -2.62
C LYS A 88 28.74 3.43 -3.72
N THR A 89 28.33 3.27 -4.98
CA THR A 89 29.09 3.78 -6.13
C THR A 89 29.19 5.31 -6.09
N LEU A 90 28.07 5.99 -5.81
CA LEU A 90 28.03 7.43 -5.67
C LEU A 90 28.92 7.91 -4.52
N SER A 91 28.88 7.23 -3.36
CA SER A 91 29.74 7.53 -2.22
C SER A 91 31.22 7.42 -2.59
N LEU A 92 31.63 6.34 -3.27
CA LEU A 92 33.00 6.15 -3.71
C LEU A 92 33.46 7.22 -4.72
N VAL A 93 32.56 7.67 -5.61
CA VAL A 93 32.83 8.77 -6.55
C VAL A 93 32.97 10.10 -5.82
N MET A 94 32.05 10.43 -4.90
CA MET A 94 32.03 11.71 -4.19
C MET A 94 33.16 11.85 -3.17
N THR A 95 33.57 10.76 -2.53
CA THR A 95 34.66 10.76 -1.54
C THR A 95 36.06 10.79 -2.18
N GLY A 96 36.15 10.60 -3.49
CA GLY A 96 37.44 10.52 -4.20
C GLY A 96 38.28 9.29 -3.83
N GLU A 97 37.68 8.30 -3.16
CA GLU A 97 38.36 7.06 -2.74
C GLU A 97 38.76 6.17 -3.94
N ILE A 98 38.16 6.40 -5.10
CA ILE A 98 38.50 5.65 -6.29
C ILE A 98 39.75 6.29 -6.93
N LYS A 99 40.88 5.56 -6.83
CA LYS A 99 42.15 5.94 -7.46
C LYS A 99 41.97 6.27 -8.95
N GLY A 100 42.52 7.41 -9.37
CA GLY A 100 42.47 7.87 -10.76
C GLY A 100 41.22 8.65 -11.15
N TRP A 101 40.21 8.82 -10.28
CA TRP A 101 39.05 9.65 -10.62
C TRP A 101 39.39 11.10 -10.86
N ASN A 102 40.22 11.70 -10.01
CA ASN A 102 40.64 13.09 -10.21
C ASN A 102 41.39 13.25 -11.54
N GLU A 103 42.24 12.27 -11.91
CA GLU A 103 42.95 12.27 -13.19
C GLU A 103 41.98 12.12 -14.38
N LEU A 104 40.99 11.23 -14.27
CA LEU A 104 39.96 11.05 -15.29
C LEU A 104 39.07 12.30 -15.43
N LEU A 105 38.66 12.91 -14.32
CA LEU A 105 37.92 14.17 -14.30
C LEU A 105 38.74 15.31 -14.92
N SER A 106 40.04 15.39 -14.64
CA SER A 106 40.93 16.39 -15.27
C SER A 106 41.08 16.18 -16.78
N ARG A 107 40.99 14.94 -17.28
CA ARG A 107 41.01 14.65 -18.73
C ARG A 107 39.68 14.92 -19.42
N LEU A 108 38.57 14.81 -18.70
CA LEU A 108 37.22 15.06 -19.21
C LEU A 108 36.74 16.50 -18.98
N ALA A 109 37.43 17.26 -18.13
CA ALA A 109 37.17 18.66 -17.94
C ALA A 109 37.31 19.38 -19.29
N PRO A 110 36.29 20.13 -19.75
CA PRO A 110 36.41 20.89 -20.98
C PRO A 110 37.62 21.83 -20.85
N SER A 111 38.46 21.86 -21.89
CA SER A 111 39.60 22.77 -21.97
C SER A 111 39.10 24.19 -21.77
N ASN A 112 39.48 24.79 -20.64
CA ASN A 112 39.16 26.18 -20.30
C ASN A 112 40.04 27.15 -21.10
N ASP A 113 40.27 26.83 -22.37
CA ASP A 113 40.93 27.70 -23.32
C ASP A 113 39.93 28.78 -23.69
N GLY A 114 40.20 29.97 -23.17
CA GLY A 114 39.26 31.06 -22.98
C GLY A 114 38.56 31.57 -24.24
N ILE A 115 37.37 32.12 -23.98
CA ILE A 115 36.85 33.31 -24.67
C ILE A 115 36.73 34.40 -23.60
#